data_AF-A0A7R8CNT3-F1
#
_entry.id   AF-A0A7R8CNT3-F1
#
_cell.length_a   1.000
_cell.length_b   1.000
_cell.length_c   1.000
_cell.angle_alpha   90.00
_cell.angle_beta   90.00
_cell.angle_gamma   90.00
#
_symmetry.space_group_name_H-M   'P 1'
#
loop_
_entity.id
_entity.type
_entity.pdbx_description
1 polymer ?
#
loop_
_entity_poly.entity_id
_entity_poly.type
_entity_poly.pdbx_seq_one_letter_code
_entity_poly.pdbx_strand_id
1 'polypeptide(L)'
;MVKAKFRLGIFFICVLSTASLILIYYQMSAMQNEKEDNKVTENRLRKWNEPFSWVSSLDDSETSSSPIPHRLTCRHTIQGSSAIADDKGYLCPRKSVLQSGCCDTNATESYQYSCTHCHLDMGCCQAYEDCVSCCMSPDKKTFFDVCP
;
A
#
# COMPACT_ATOMS: atom_id res chain seq x y z
N MET A 1 34.65 66.25 -5.88
CA MET A 1 33.66 65.54 -6.73
C MET A 1 33.98 64.05 -6.97
N VAL A 2 35.26 63.63 -7.04
CA VAL A 2 35.66 62.24 -7.35
C VAL A 2 35.33 61.23 -6.23
N LYS A 3 35.50 61.60 -4.96
CA LYS A 3 35.23 60.73 -3.79
C LYS A 3 33.75 60.33 -3.65
N ALA A 4 32.82 61.20 -4.05
CA ALA A 4 31.38 60.93 -4.01
C ALA A 4 30.96 59.93 -5.10
N LYS A 5 31.52 60.05 -6.31
CA LYS A 5 31.29 59.10 -7.41
C LYS A 5 31.86 57.71 -7.10
N PHE A 6 33.01 57.66 -6.42
CA PHE A 6 33.63 56.40 -5.97
C PHE A 6 32.79 55.70 -4.89
N ARG A 7 32.27 56.47 -3.91
CA ARG A 7 31.36 55.92 -2.88
C ARG A 7 30.03 55.44 -3.46
N LEU A 8 29.50 56.14 -4.46
CA LEU A 8 28.29 55.73 -5.16
C LEU A 8 28.50 54.43 -5.95
N GLY A 9 29.65 54.28 -6.62
CA GLY A 9 30.01 53.04 -7.32
C GLY A 9 30.12 51.81 -6.41
N ILE A 10 30.74 51.95 -5.24
CA ILE A 10 30.84 50.86 -4.25
C ILE A 10 29.45 50.44 -3.77
N PHE A 11 28.55 51.39 -3.53
CA PHE A 11 27.18 51.09 -3.11
C PHE A 11 26.43 50.24 -4.14
N PHE A 12 26.51 50.58 -5.43
CA PHE A 12 25.90 49.79 -6.49
C PHE A 12 26.48 48.38 -6.60
N ILE A 13 27.79 48.21 -6.44
CA ILE A 13 28.44 46.88 -6.47
C ILE A 13 27.96 46.01 -5.30
N CYS A 14 27.85 46.59 -4.10
CA CYS A 14 27.32 45.87 -2.93
C CYS A 14 25.87 45.44 -3.14
N VAL A 15 25.02 46.32 -3.68
CA VAL A 15 23.60 46.03 -3.95
C VAL A 15 23.44 44.92 -5.01
N LEU A 16 24.24 44.94 -6.08
CA LEU A 16 24.19 43.91 -7.12
C LEU A 16 24.70 42.56 -6.61
N SER A 17 25.73 42.57 -5.76
CA SER A 17 26.25 41.36 -5.12
C SER A 17 25.23 40.72 -4.19
N THR A 18 24.58 41.52 -3.32
CA THR A 18 23.56 40.99 -2.41
C THR A 18 22.34 40.47 -3.16
N ALA A 19 21.87 41.16 -4.20
CA ALA A 19 20.78 40.68 -5.05
C ALA A 19 21.12 39.34 -5.73
N SER A 20 22.35 39.18 -6.21
CA SER A 20 22.81 37.93 -6.83
C SER A 20 22.85 36.77 -5.85
N LEU A 21 23.32 37.00 -4.62
CA LEU A 21 23.33 35.97 -3.57
C LEU A 21 21.91 35.54 -3.17
N ILE A 22 20.98 36.50 -3.09
CA ILE A 22 19.57 36.21 -2.81
C ILE A 22 18.97 35.35 -3.93
N LEU A 23 19.20 35.68 -5.19
CA LEU A 23 18.72 34.87 -6.32
C LEU A 23 19.29 33.45 -6.30
N ILE A 24 20.59 33.30 -6.03
CA ILE A 24 21.24 31.98 -5.93
C ILE A 24 20.63 31.17 -4.77
N TYR A 25 20.37 31.79 -3.62
CA TYR A 25 19.72 31.15 -2.48
C TYR A 25 18.32 30.62 -2.84
N TYR A 26 17.50 31.42 -3.54
CA TYR A 26 16.18 30.99 -3.99
C TYR A 26 16.25 29.79 -4.95
N GLN A 27 17.18 29.81 -5.92
CA GLN A 27 17.36 28.69 -6.85
C GLN A 27 17.77 27.39 -6.12
N MET A 28 18.69 27.49 -5.16
CA MET A 28 19.11 26.34 -4.35
C MET A 28 17.96 25.78 -3.51
N SER A 29 17.11 26.64 -2.94
CA SER A 29 15.95 26.23 -2.15
C SER A 29 14.90 25.48 -2.99
N ALA A 30 14.67 25.90 -4.25
CA ALA A 30 13.73 25.24 -5.15
C ALA A 30 14.17 23.81 -5.50
N MET A 31 15.47 23.61 -5.74
CA MET A 31 16.03 22.28 -6.07
C MET A 31 16.00 21.28 -4.90
N GLN A 32 15.97 21.75 -3.66
CA GLN A 32 15.86 20.86 -2.48
C GLN A 32 14.45 20.29 -2.34
N ASN A 33 13.41 21.11 -2.57
CA ASN A 33 12.02 20.66 -2.50
C ASN A 33 11.73 19.54 -3.50
N GLU A 34 12.23 19.66 -4.73
CA GLU A 34 12.02 18.66 -5.79
C GLU A 34 12.69 17.30 -5.46
N LYS A 35 13.80 17.29 -4.72
CA LYS A 35 14.46 16.04 -4.29
C LYS A 35 13.70 15.31 -3.18
N GLU A 36 13.07 16.05 -2.28
CA GLU A 36 12.30 15.48 -1.18
C GLU A 36 11.04 14.79 -1.69
N ASP A 37 10.31 15.43 -2.61
CA ASP A 37 9.12 14.87 -3.25
C ASP A 37 9.43 13.60 -4.06
N ASN A 38 10.53 13.61 -4.83
CA ASN A 38 10.97 12.45 -5.60
C ASN A 38 11.35 11.27 -4.69
N LYS A 39 12.06 11.51 -3.59
CA LYS A 39 12.43 10.46 -2.62
C LYS A 39 11.20 9.88 -1.90
N VAL A 40 10.23 10.71 -1.54
CA VAL A 40 8.95 10.25 -0.94
C VAL A 40 8.16 9.39 -1.94
N THR A 41 8.12 9.80 -3.21
CA THR A 41 7.43 9.07 -4.28
C THR A 41 8.12 7.73 -4.56
N GLU A 42 9.44 7.70 -4.67
CA GLU A 42 10.24 6.49 -4.87
C GLU A 42 10.06 5.49 -3.72
N ASN A 43 10.11 5.96 -2.47
CA ASN A 43 9.87 5.13 -1.29
C ASN A 43 8.45 4.54 -1.27
N ARG A 44 7.46 5.30 -1.74
CA ARG A 44 6.08 4.83 -1.84
C ARG A 44 5.97 3.73 -2.89
N LEU A 45 6.56 3.92 -4.07
CA LEU A 45 6.57 2.92 -5.15
C LEU A 45 7.28 1.62 -4.74
N ARG A 46 8.43 1.72 -4.05
CA ARG A 46 9.11 0.54 -3.50
C ARG A 46 8.23 -0.25 -2.54
N LYS A 47 7.45 0.44 -1.69
CA LYS A 47 6.54 -0.20 -0.73
C LYS A 47 5.41 -0.99 -1.41
N TRP A 48 4.96 -0.58 -2.60
CA TRP A 48 3.94 -1.30 -3.36
C TRP A 48 4.49 -2.50 -4.15
N ASN A 49 5.78 -2.48 -4.48
CA ASN A 49 6.43 -3.55 -5.25
C ASN A 49 6.97 -4.70 -4.38
N GLU A 50 6.87 -4.60 -3.05
CA GLU A 50 7.17 -5.73 -2.17
C GLU A 50 6.06 -6.78 -2.32
N PRO A 51 6.39 -8.04 -2.65
CA PRO A 51 5.39 -9.09 -2.78
C PRO A 51 4.67 -9.25 -1.44
N PHE A 52 3.34 -9.14 -1.46
CA PHE A 52 2.54 -9.33 -0.27
C PHE A 52 2.79 -10.74 0.29
N SER A 53 3.42 -10.81 1.47
CA SER A 53 3.66 -12.05 2.17
C SER A 53 2.35 -12.53 2.83
N TRP A 54 1.64 -13.44 2.16
CA TRP A 54 0.43 -14.08 2.69
C TRP A 54 0.71 -15.04 3.85
N VAL A 55 1.98 -15.27 4.21
CA VAL A 55 2.36 -16.21 5.27
C VAL A 55 3.38 -15.51 6.14
N SER A 56 2.95 -15.03 7.31
CA SER A 56 3.87 -14.92 8.45
C SER A 56 4.43 -16.33 8.67
N SER A 57 5.67 -16.53 8.23
CA SER A 57 6.43 -17.76 8.35
C SER A 57 6.20 -18.35 9.74
N LEU A 58 5.78 -19.61 9.73
CA LEU A 58 5.59 -20.49 10.86
C LEU A 58 6.63 -20.24 11.97
N ASP A 59 6.27 -19.47 12.98
CA ASP A 59 6.83 -19.66 14.31
C ASP A 59 6.07 -20.83 14.93
N ASP A 60 6.48 -22.04 14.58
CA ASP A 60 6.27 -23.22 15.42
C ASP A 60 7.17 -23.09 16.68
N SER A 61 6.99 -22.00 17.43
CA SER A 61 7.45 -21.91 18.81
C SER A 61 6.21 -21.82 19.68
N GLU A 62 5.90 -22.93 20.33
CA GLU A 62 4.89 -23.05 21.37
C GLU A 62 5.22 -22.15 22.57
N THR A 63 5.16 -20.83 22.44
CA THR A 63 5.15 -19.92 23.58
C THR A 63 4.57 -18.56 23.17
N SER A 64 3.28 -18.49 22.86
CA SER A 64 2.57 -17.22 23.00
C SER A 64 1.23 -17.44 23.68
N SER A 65 1.12 -16.81 24.85
CA SER A 65 -0.05 -16.68 25.71
C SER A 65 -1.13 -15.78 25.07
N SER A 66 -1.48 -16.05 23.81
CA SER A 66 -2.71 -15.51 23.20
C SER A 66 -3.87 -16.48 23.44
N PRO A 67 -5.09 -16.00 23.73
CA PRO A 67 -6.18 -16.88 24.14
C PRO A 67 -6.60 -17.94 23.11
N ILE A 68 -6.22 -17.84 21.83
CA ILE A 68 -6.49 -18.84 20.79
C ILE A 68 -5.38 -18.79 19.73
N PRO A 69 -4.76 -19.91 19.33
CA PRO A 69 -3.81 -19.96 18.22
C PRO A 69 -4.35 -19.30 16.94
N HIS A 70 -3.52 -18.51 16.25
CA HIS A 70 -3.86 -17.87 14.97
C HIS A 70 -4.31 -18.84 13.87
N ARG A 71 -4.04 -20.16 14.00
CA ARG A 71 -4.57 -21.20 13.09
C ARG A 71 -6.08 -21.44 13.25
N LEU A 72 -6.64 -21.11 14.41
CA LEU A 72 -8.03 -21.41 14.79
C LEU A 72 -8.98 -20.21 14.57
N THR A 73 -8.44 -19.01 14.38
CA THR A 73 -9.19 -17.80 14.03
C THR A 73 -8.85 -17.37 12.60
N CYS A 74 -9.70 -16.53 12.02
CA CYS A 74 -9.47 -15.96 10.69
C CYS A 74 -9.62 -14.45 10.73
N ARG A 75 -8.80 -13.75 9.96
CA ARG A 75 -9.11 -12.38 9.53
C ARG A 75 -10.01 -12.46 8.31
N HIS A 76 -10.93 -11.52 8.20
CA HIS A 76 -11.82 -11.43 7.04
C HIS A 76 -11.92 -9.99 6.52
N THR A 77 -12.39 -9.85 5.28
CA THR A 77 -12.68 -8.55 4.69
C THR A 77 -13.78 -7.82 5.47
N ILE A 78 -13.71 -6.49 5.46
CA ILE A 78 -14.63 -5.64 6.24
C ILE A 78 -15.60 -4.88 5.33
N GLN A 79 -15.24 -4.64 4.06
CA GLN A 79 -15.96 -3.76 3.13
C GLN A 79 -17.31 -4.32 2.65
N GLY A 80 -17.39 -5.60 2.28
CA GLY A 80 -18.62 -6.20 1.73
C GLY A 80 -19.77 -6.27 2.74
N SER A 81 -20.96 -5.82 2.33
CA SER A 81 -22.17 -5.86 3.18
C SER A 81 -22.85 -7.24 3.17
N SER A 82 -22.83 -7.94 2.05
CA SER A 82 -23.51 -9.24 1.85
C SER A 82 -22.58 -10.44 1.99
N ALA A 83 -21.35 -10.33 1.49
CA ALA A 83 -20.33 -11.39 1.51
C ALA A 83 -19.06 -10.90 2.20
N ILE A 84 -18.27 -11.86 2.69
CA ILE A 84 -16.93 -11.64 3.24
C ILE A 84 -15.99 -12.70 2.68
N ALA A 85 -14.71 -12.37 2.55
CA ALA A 85 -13.65 -13.33 2.28
C ALA A 85 -12.73 -13.44 3.50
N ASP A 86 -12.45 -14.66 3.95
CA ASP A 86 -11.51 -14.92 5.05
C ASP A 86 -10.07 -15.20 4.56
N ASP A 87 -9.11 -15.15 5.47
CA ASP A 87 -7.69 -15.37 5.19
C ASP A 87 -7.31 -16.84 4.91
N LYS A 88 -8.30 -17.75 4.98
CA LYS A 88 -8.20 -19.13 4.48
C LYS A 88 -8.74 -19.25 3.04
N GLY A 89 -9.17 -18.14 2.46
CA GLY A 89 -9.68 -18.04 1.10
C GLY A 89 -11.14 -18.46 0.93
N TYR A 90 -11.90 -18.62 2.01
CA TYR A 90 -13.34 -18.86 1.90
C TYR A 90 -14.09 -17.55 1.66
N LEU A 91 -15.01 -17.59 0.70
CA LEU A 91 -16.02 -16.59 0.42
C LEU A 91 -17.35 -17.10 0.97
N CYS A 92 -17.99 -16.36 1.87
CA CYS A 92 -19.29 -16.73 2.41
C CYS A 92 -20.18 -15.52 2.70
N PRO A 93 -21.51 -15.71 2.81
CA PRO A 93 -22.40 -14.69 3.32
C PRO A 93 -21.97 -14.24 4.71
N ARG A 94 -22.16 -12.96 5.02
CA ARG A 94 -21.78 -12.38 6.31
C ARG A 94 -22.48 -13.04 7.51
N LYS A 95 -23.67 -13.62 7.30
CA LYS A 95 -24.43 -14.41 8.29
C LYS A 95 -23.78 -15.76 8.63
N SER A 96 -22.88 -16.25 7.78
CA SER A 96 -22.22 -17.55 7.89
C SER A 96 -20.81 -17.44 8.45
N VAL A 97 -20.48 -16.31 9.08
CA VAL A 97 -19.20 -16.10 9.79
C VAL A 97 -19.32 -16.64 11.20
N LEU A 98 -18.40 -17.52 11.56
CA LEU A 98 -18.30 -18.10 12.90
C LEU A 98 -17.73 -17.09 13.89
N GLN A 99 -17.88 -17.36 15.19
CA GLN A 99 -17.30 -16.53 16.25
C GLN A 99 -15.76 -16.47 16.19
N SER A 100 -15.13 -17.42 15.50
CA SER A 100 -13.69 -17.41 15.20
C SER A 100 -13.28 -16.38 14.14
N GLY A 101 -14.23 -15.73 13.47
CA GLY A 101 -14.00 -14.84 12.32
C GLY A 101 -13.87 -15.57 10.97
N CYS A 102 -13.88 -16.90 10.97
CA CYS A 102 -13.81 -17.72 9.76
C CYS A 102 -15.19 -17.92 9.14
N CYS A 103 -15.23 -18.18 7.84
CA CYS A 103 -16.43 -18.71 7.20
C CYS A 103 -16.76 -20.12 7.71
N ASP A 104 -18.05 -20.41 7.91
CA ASP A 104 -18.52 -21.78 8.14
C ASP A 104 -18.40 -22.59 6.85
N THR A 105 -17.60 -23.64 6.87
CA THR A 105 -17.37 -24.52 5.71
C THR A 105 -18.56 -25.41 5.40
N ASN A 106 -19.50 -25.58 6.34
CA ASN A 106 -20.70 -26.39 6.14
C ASN A 106 -21.89 -25.56 5.62
N ALA A 107 -21.77 -24.24 5.55
CA ALA A 107 -22.83 -23.39 5.02
C ALA A 107 -22.94 -23.56 3.50
N THR A 108 -24.18 -23.59 2.98
CA THR A 108 -24.47 -23.87 1.57
C THR A 108 -23.91 -22.86 0.57
N GLU A 109 -23.62 -21.64 1.01
CA GLU A 109 -23.09 -20.55 0.19
C GLU A 109 -21.64 -20.20 0.57
N SER A 110 -20.89 -21.17 1.11
CA SER A 110 -19.48 -21.01 1.48
C SER A 110 -18.60 -21.70 0.44
N TYR A 111 -17.73 -20.94 -0.22
CA TYR A 111 -16.91 -21.44 -1.32
C TYR A 111 -15.45 -21.06 -1.12
N GLN A 112 -14.54 -22.03 -1.21
CA GLN A 112 -13.11 -21.75 -1.11
C GLN A 112 -12.54 -21.38 -2.49
N TYR A 113 -11.79 -20.29 -2.53
CA TYR A 113 -11.09 -19.81 -3.73
C TYR A 113 -12.00 -19.60 -4.95
N SER A 114 -13.24 -19.17 -4.72
CA SER A 114 -14.20 -19.02 -5.81
C SER A 114 -13.85 -17.84 -6.71
N CYS A 115 -13.81 -18.09 -8.01
CA CYS A 115 -13.61 -17.07 -9.05
C CYS A 115 -14.87 -16.84 -9.90
N THR A 116 -16.05 -17.30 -9.46
CA THR A 116 -17.28 -17.29 -10.27
C THR A 116 -17.66 -15.90 -10.77
N HIS A 117 -17.43 -14.86 -9.97
CA HIS A 117 -17.74 -13.47 -10.33
C HIS A 117 -16.49 -12.67 -10.73
N CYS A 118 -15.47 -13.34 -11.24
CA CYS A 118 -14.22 -12.72 -11.67
C CYS A 118 -14.01 -12.82 -13.19
N HIS A 119 -13.67 -11.70 -13.80
CA HIS A 119 -13.13 -11.59 -15.15
C HIS A 119 -11.62 -11.71 -15.09
N LEU A 120 -11.13 -12.96 -15.09
CA LEU A 120 -9.70 -13.28 -14.92
C LEU A 120 -8.79 -12.64 -15.98
N ASP A 121 -9.26 -12.51 -17.22
CA ASP A 121 -8.49 -11.90 -18.32
C ASP A 121 -8.24 -10.39 -18.11
N MET A 122 -9.09 -9.73 -17.32
CA MET A 122 -8.97 -8.30 -16.99
C MET A 122 -8.47 -8.07 -15.56
N GLY A 123 -8.32 -9.12 -14.75
CA GLY A 123 -8.00 -9.00 -13.33
C GLY A 123 -9.05 -8.24 -12.53
N CYS A 124 -10.34 -8.31 -12.91
CA CYS A 124 -11.43 -7.60 -12.23
C CYS A 124 -12.47 -8.58 -11.69
N CYS A 125 -13.10 -8.29 -10.54
CA CYS A 125 -14.25 -9.05 -10.06
C CYS A 125 -15.43 -8.13 -9.69
N GLN A 126 -16.61 -8.73 -9.60
CA GLN A 126 -17.85 -8.02 -9.30
C GLN A 126 -17.85 -7.42 -7.89
N ALA A 127 -17.26 -8.10 -6.92
CA ALA A 127 -17.00 -7.56 -5.59
C ALA A 127 -15.54 -7.79 -5.18
N TYR A 128 -15.09 -6.98 -4.23
CA TYR A 128 -13.73 -7.07 -3.67
C TYR A 128 -13.48 -8.43 -3.02
N GLU A 129 -14.48 -8.95 -2.31
CA GLU A 129 -14.43 -10.25 -1.65
C GLU A 129 -14.20 -11.42 -2.63
N ASP A 130 -14.79 -11.37 -3.83
CA ASP A 130 -14.54 -12.36 -4.88
C ASP A 130 -13.08 -12.34 -5.32
N CYS A 131 -12.49 -11.14 -5.52
CA CYS A 131 -11.07 -11.00 -5.85
C CYS A 131 -10.20 -11.65 -4.77
N VAL A 132 -10.44 -11.31 -3.50
CA VAL A 132 -9.61 -11.78 -2.39
C VAL A 132 -9.67 -13.30 -2.27
N SER A 133 -10.86 -13.90 -2.32
CA SER A 133 -11.00 -15.36 -2.27
C SER A 133 -10.31 -16.03 -3.47
N CYS A 134 -10.64 -15.63 -4.70
CA CYS A 134 -10.07 -16.21 -5.92
C CYS A 134 -8.53 -16.16 -5.94
N CYS A 135 -7.95 -15.03 -5.53
CA CYS A 135 -6.51 -14.79 -5.60
C CYS A 135 -5.71 -15.40 -4.43
N MET A 136 -6.38 -15.92 -3.40
CA MET A 136 -5.70 -16.72 -2.37
C MET A 136 -5.38 -18.14 -2.83
N SER A 137 -5.94 -18.59 -3.96
CA SER A 137 -5.67 -19.92 -4.52
C SER A 137 -4.18 -20.12 -4.81
N PRO A 138 -3.56 -21.23 -4.38
CA PRO A 138 -2.15 -21.51 -4.67
C PRO A 138 -1.86 -21.61 -6.18
N ASP A 139 -2.84 -22.05 -6.97
CA ASP A 139 -2.72 -22.19 -8.42
C ASP A 139 -2.68 -20.83 -9.14
N LYS A 140 -3.14 -19.76 -8.47
CA LYS A 140 -3.16 -18.39 -9.00
C LYS A 140 -1.98 -17.55 -8.51
N LYS A 141 -1.24 -18.01 -7.49
CA LYS A 141 -0.04 -17.33 -6.97
C LYS A 141 1.15 -17.35 -7.93
N THR A 142 1.17 -18.26 -8.89
CA THR A 142 2.27 -18.42 -9.86
C THR A 142 2.11 -17.55 -11.12
N PHE A 143 0.99 -16.87 -11.28
CA PHE A 143 0.73 -15.94 -12.37
C PHE A 143 0.38 -14.55 -11.81
N PHE A 144 1.38 -13.68 -11.73
CA PHE A 144 1.22 -12.24 -11.41
C PHE A 144 0.32 -11.49 -12.41
N ASP A 145 -0.09 -12.14 -13.51
CA ASP A 145 -0.86 -11.51 -14.59
C ASP A 145 -2.39 -11.54 -14.37
N VAL A 146 -2.90 -12.33 -13.43
CA VAL A 146 -4.36 -12.63 -13.33
C VAL A 146 -5.02 -12.02 -12.10
N CYS A 147 -4.25 -11.69 -11.07
CA CYS A 147 -4.75 -11.13 -9.82
C CYS A 147 -4.18 -9.71 -9.65
N PRO A 148 -5.03 -8.68 -9.56
CA PRO A 148 -4.61 -7.28 -9.48
C PRO A 148 -3.82 -6.94 -8.22
#